data_AF-K6ZFT5-F1
#
_entry.id   AF-K6ZFT5-F1
#
_cell.length_a   1.000
_cell.length_b   1.000
_cell.length_c   1.000
_cell.angle_alpha   90.00
_cell.angle_beta   90.00
_cell.angle_gamma   90.00
#
_symmetry.space_group_name_H-M   'P 1'
#
loop_
_entity.id
_entity.type
_entity.pdbx_description
1 polymer ?
#
loop_
_entity_poly.entity_id
_entity_poly.type
_entity_poly.pdbx_seq_one_letter_code
_entity_poly.pdbx_strand_id
1 'polypeptide(L)' 'MDKLALITFVDRDGNEDSEVSVAIDRLGAGEGEWVLVVAGSSARMSIDASGQVPIDLSVVGIIDEVTSNKSSWFKKNQQR' A
#
# COMPACT_ATOMS: atom_id res chain seq x y z
N MET A 1 1.87 16.33 -6.30
CA MET A 1 0.40 16.39 -6.15
C MET A 1 0.02 15.15 -5.36
N ASP A 2 -0.67 15.31 -4.25
CA ASP A 2 -1.06 14.18 -3.42
C ASP A 2 -2.19 13.44 -4.13
N LYS A 3 -1.90 12.23 -4.63
CA LYS A 3 -2.89 11.36 -5.27
C LYS A 3 -3.61 10.57 -4.18
N LEU A 4 -4.90 10.34 -4.38
CA LEU A 4 -5.68 9.43 -3.55
C LEU A 4 -5.78 8.09 -4.29
N ALA A 5 -5.35 7.01 -3.64
CA ALA A 5 -5.47 5.66 -4.14
C ALA A 5 -6.61 4.94 -3.40
N LEU A 6 -7.53 4.35 -4.15
CA LEU A 6 -8.46 3.37 -3.62
C LEU A 6 -7.71 2.04 -3.50
N ILE A 7 -7.72 1.44 -2.31
CA ILE A 7 -7.01 0.19 -2.04
C ILE A 7 -7.94 -0.81 -1.36
N THR A 8 -7.67 -2.10 -1.57
CA THR A 8 -8.18 -3.21 -0.77
C THR A 8 -7.01 -3.81 0.00
N PHE A 9 -7.26 -4.31 1.22
CA PHE A 9 -6.24 -5.08 1.93
C PHE A 9 -6.15 -6.48 1.36
N VAL A 10 -4.96 -7.08 1.45
CA VAL A 10 -4.76 -8.47 1.05
C VAL A 10 -4.79 -9.36 2.29
N ASP A 11 -5.54 -10.45 2.23
CA ASP A 11 -5.64 -11.43 3.31
C ASP A 11 -4.42 -12.37 3.37
N ARG A 12 -4.49 -13.34 4.30
CA ARG A 12 -3.43 -14.35 4.51
C ARG A 12 -3.29 -15.37 3.39
N ASP A 13 -4.16 -15.34 2.39
CA ASP A 13 -4.17 -16.27 1.26
C ASP A 13 -3.86 -15.53 -0.06
N GLY A 14 -3.63 -14.21 0.00
CA GLY A 14 -3.32 -13.37 -1.15
C GLY A 14 -4.55 -12.82 -1.86
N ASN A 15 -5.75 -12.97 -1.29
CA ASN A 15 -6.98 -12.45 -1.88
C ASN A 15 -7.25 -11.03 -1.39
N GLU A 16 -7.92 -10.24 -2.23
CA GLU A 16 -8.40 -8.91 -1.86
C GLU A 16 -9.58 -9.02 -0.88
N ASP A 17 -9.54 -8.20 0.16
CA ASP A 17 -10.68 -7.97 1.05
C ASP A 17 -11.78 -7.20 0.31
N SER A 18 -13.02 -7.42 0.73
CA SER A 18 -14.20 -6.74 0.20
C SER A 18 -14.29 -5.26 0.58
N GLU A 19 -13.65 -4.87 1.68
CA GLU A 19 -13.63 -3.49 2.13
C GLU A 19 -12.56 -2.66 1.40
N VAL A 20 -12.97 -1.48 0.94
CA VAL A 20 -12.08 -0.51 0.31
C VAL A 20 -11.69 0.58 1.29
N SER A 21 -10.46 1.06 1.16
CA SER A 21 -9.91 2.18 1.92
C SER A 21 -9.31 3.22 0.96
N VAL A 22 -9.14 4.45 1.44
CA VAL A 22 -8.46 5.52 0.69
C VAL A 22 -7.13 5.81 1.36
N ALA A 23 -6.04 5.71 0.60
CA ALA A 23 -4.71 6.07 1.05
C ALA A 23 -4.16 7.25 0.24
N ILE A 24 -3.35 8.08 0.89
CA ILE A 24 -2.50 9.02 0.15
C ILE A 24 -1.40 8.23 -0.56
N ASP A 25 -1.20 8.50 -1.85
CA ASP A 25 -0.16 7.92 -2.69
C ASP A 25 0.74 9.02 -3.24
N ARG A 26 1.97 9.07 -2.73
CA ARG A 26 3.03 9.95 -3.27
C ARG A 26 4.03 9.21 -4.16
N LEU A 27 3.95 7.89 -4.20
CA LEU A 27 4.88 7.05 -4.95
C LEU A 27 4.40 6.79 -6.39
N GLY A 28 3.11 6.99 -6.63
CA GLY A 28 2.52 6.84 -7.95
C GLY A 28 2.23 5.38 -8.29
N ALA A 29 1.68 4.64 -7.32
CA ALA A 29 1.29 3.25 -7.52
C ALA A 29 0.27 3.12 -8.67
N GLY A 30 0.52 2.18 -9.58
CA GLY A 30 -0.39 1.83 -10.67
C GLY A 30 -1.60 1.03 -10.20
N GLU A 31 -2.60 0.93 -11.06
CA GLU A 31 -3.72 -0.01 -10.85
C GLU A 31 -3.20 -1.45 -10.81
N GLY A 32 -3.67 -2.23 -9.83
CA GLY A 32 -3.26 -3.62 -9.61
C GLY A 32 -1.90 -3.80 -8.94
N GLU A 33 -1.19 -2.72 -8.60
CA GLU A 33 0.06 -2.84 -7.85
C GLU A 33 -0.19 -3.11 -6.38
N TRP A 34 0.51 -4.10 -5.82
CA TRP A 34 0.54 -4.30 -4.38
C TRP A 34 1.39 -3.20 -3.73
N VAL A 35 0.90 -2.66 -2.63
CA VAL A 35 1.53 -1.55 -1.92
C VAL A 35 1.66 -1.86 -0.44
N LEU A 36 2.70 -1.29 0.19
CA LEU A 36 2.82 -1.24 1.63
C LEU A 36 2.19 0.05 2.14
N VAL A 37 1.33 -0.06 3.15
CA VAL A 37 0.66 1.08 3.78
C VAL A 37 1.01 1.19 5.26
N VAL A 38 1.02 2.42 5.76
CA VAL A 38 1.04 2.72 7.20
C VAL A 38 -0.28 3.37 7.60
N ALA A 39 -0.75 3.05 8.80
CA ALA A 39 -1.99 3.57 9.34
C ALA A 39 -1.78 4.47 10.57
N GLY A 40 -2.81 5.23 10.94
CA GLY A 40 -2.84 6.05 12.15
C GLY A 40 -1.80 7.17 12.15
N SER A 41 -1.15 7.43 13.28
CA SER A 41 -0.18 8.53 13.41
C SER A 41 1.03 8.40 12.48
N SER A 42 1.42 7.18 12.11
CA SER A 42 2.52 6.94 11.17
C SER A 42 2.19 7.46 9.78
N ALA A 43 0.91 7.44 9.37
CA ALA A 43 0.48 8.04 8.10
C ALA A 43 0.80 9.53 8.06
N ARG A 44 0.53 10.28 9.13
CA ARG A 44 0.85 11.72 9.19
C ARG A 44 2.33 12.02 9.01
N MET A 45 3.19 11.13 9.47
CA MET A 45 4.65 11.26 9.35
C MET A 45 5.19 10.89 7.97
N SER A 46 4.41 10.16 7.17
CA SER A 46 4.83 9.74 5.82
C SER A 46 4.73 10.87 4.78
N ILE A 47 3.96 11.91 5.07
CA ILE A 47 3.72 13.04 4.17
C ILE A 47 4.74 14.14 4.41
N ASP A 48 4.94 14.54 5.66
CA ASP A 48 5.96 15.50 6.02
C ASP A 48 6.41 15.31 7.48
N ALA A 49 7.52 15.94 7.83
CA ALA A 49 8.07 15.91 9.17
C ALA A 49 7.23 16.70 10.20
N SER A 50 6.24 17.49 9.77
CA SER A 50 5.39 18.28 10.67
C SER A 50 4.34 17.42 11.40
N GLY A 51 3.89 16.34 10.75
CA GLY A 51 2.87 15.44 11.28
C GLY A 51 1.50 16.06 11.49
N GLN A 52 1.27 17.24 10.90
CA GLN A 52 0.01 17.98 11.02
C GLN A 52 -1.02 17.58 9.95
N VAL A 53 -0.60 16.83 8.93
CA VAL A 53 -1.49 16.42 7.84
C VAL A 53 -2.54 15.45 8.40
N PRO A 54 -3.85 15.75 8.27
CA PRO A 54 -4.91 14.99 8.92
C PRO A 54 -5.29 13.73 8.13
N ILE A 55 -4.36 12.79 8.03
CA ILE A 55 -4.57 11.50 7.36
C ILE A 55 -4.30 10.34 8.30
N ASP A 56 -4.88 9.19 7.97
CA ASP A 56 -4.80 7.96 8.74
C ASP A 56 -4.35 6.75 7.91
N LEU A 57 -4.11 6.91 6.60
CA LEU A 57 -3.58 5.87 5.72
C LEU A 57 -2.70 6.47 4.62
N SER A 58 -1.51 5.88 4.41
CA SER A 58 -0.60 6.31 3.34
C SER A 58 0.18 5.15 2.76
N VAL A 59 0.32 5.16 1.43
CA VAL A 59 1.25 4.31 0.69
C VAL A 59 2.67 4.76 0.99
N VAL A 60 3.51 3.82 1.43
CA VAL A 60 4.93 4.04 1.77
C VAL A 60 5.89 3.16 0.96
N GLY A 61 5.36 2.23 0.16
CA GLY A 61 6.16 1.41 -0.75
C GLY A 61 5.30 0.74 -1.82
N ILE A 62 5.88 0.51 -2.98
CA ILE A 62 5.32 -0.36 -4.02
C ILE A 62 6.05 -1.71 -3.91
N ILE A 63 5.29 -2.79 -3.86
CA ILE A 63 5.81 -4.12 -3.57
C ILE A 63 6.26 -4.77 -4.88
N ASP A 64 7.51 -5.26 -4.91
CA ASP A 64 8.02 -6.09 -6.01
C ASP A 64 7.75 -7.58 -5.77
N GLU A 65 7.97 -8.04 -4.53
CA GLU A 65 7.81 -9.46 -4.15
C GLU A 65 7.40 -9.62 -2.68
N VAL A 66 6.50 -10.56 -2.40
CA VAL A 66 6.16 -11.04 -1.05
C VAL A 66 6.57 -12.51 -0.94
N THR A 67 7.38 -12.86 0.05
CA THR A 67 7.85 -14.24 0.25
C THR A 67 7.77 -14.69 1.71
N SER A 68 7.57 -15.98 1.93
CA SER A 68 7.62 -16.62 3.25
C SER A 68 8.07 -18.07 3.13
N ASN A 69 9.05 -18.50 3.94
CA ASN A 69 9.51 -19.89 4.07
C ASN A 69 9.70 -20.65 2.73
N LYS A 70 10.35 -20.01 1.74
CA LYS A 70 10.61 -20.49 0.37
C LYS A 70 9.43 -20.44 -0.61
N SER A 71 8.27 -19.97 -0.20
CA SER A 71 7.12 -19.72 -1.07
C SER A 71 7.08 -18.25 -1.48
N SER A 72 6.90 -17.98 -2.77
CA SER A 72 6.61 -16.64 -3.29
C SER A 72 5.09 -16.49 -3.39
N TRP A 73 4.57 -15.44 -2.77
CA TRP A 73 3.14 -15.15 -2.62
C TRP A 73 2.67 -14.14 -3.66
N PHE A 74 3.53 -13.19 -3.97
CA PHE A 74 3.30 -12.17 -4.97
C PHE A 74 4.61 -11.83 -5.64
N LYS A 75 4.59 -11.65 -6.96
CA LYS A 75 5.71 -11.11 -7.73
C LYS A 75 5.21 -10.33 -8.93
N LYS A 76 5.47 -9.02 -8.94
CA LYS A 76 4.91 -8.03 -9.88
C LYS A 76 5.08 -8.36 -11.37
N ASN A 77 6.15 -9.08 -11.73
CA ASN A 77 6.56 -9.32 -13.13
C ASN A 77 6.56 -10.81 -13.55
N GLN A 78 5.86 -11.70 -12.83
CA GLN A 78 5.87 -13.14 -13.16
C GLN A 78 4.75 -13.60 -14.11
N GLN A 79 3.91 -12.68 -14.60
CA GLN A 79 2.89 -12.94 -15.64
C GLN A 79 3.33 -12.46 -17.04
N ARG A 80 4.60 -12.64 -17.41
CA ARG A 80 5.07 -12.47 -18.80
C ARG A 80 5.69 -13.75 -19.33
#